data_AF-A0A517YJM7-F1
#
_entry.id   AF-A0A517YJM7-F1
#
_cell.length_a   1.000
_cell.length_b   1.000
_cell.length_c   1.000
_cell.angle_alpha   90.00
_cell.angle_beta   90.00
_cell.angle_gamma   90.00
#
_symmetry.space_group_name_H-M   'P 1'
#
loop_
_entity.id
_entity.type
_entity.pdbx_description
1 polymer ?
#
loop_
_entity_poly.entity_id
_entity_poly.type
_entity_poly.pdbx_seq_one_letter_code
_entity_poly.pdbx_strand_id
1 'polypeptide(L)'
;MKIYCALLCALFIAFVATVQPALANPSTKDPEALLRIRPGEAIPGDFLRPDYQAINQRYQRAKIAIDELWDRNVAKKLTLADARKVGPAHLLTQQLRRDAEFLKLRAEAAGWDLAVRLDDLGSRLSGVINSIINLPGFPSNVLSEQINRDTQIGLKRLPQIDGLIKRNEVCRAEGELAEIVDSLSRNTIWFPGTNFNETYRPFQRNVEAANQLRREQASKELKEVVAQSPDLAQLQAELTAAAASIGSSGQAMFGSQMLAGPELILAWHERWPKVQAAAQRGVMAQIAIERINPAEENLSATMFAARQKFIADLPKTMAGIIQADAQRTSGADAAGLYSRYVASCAQLCSTGPRRELQAALEPALQSLAAKGGRETEVVAYRNATEPLLAWQRLLARARAKSLAKASPPVSDWCTRMLSTFTQQGTIIPDANKTIGAAQVISSANAVLPPVLPQGPSEPVVFADLVPVNSTQQRWVARYRTRVFGLVAAPPAEAWKAETDRLEQLLLASAQALPITLDAATALATAKLGAFESAGGPIDQVTLEPLLTRFITLPDEAASLLPRDEISESAGMEVSSLAVRFDLLKPQWFQHDCFVLVP
;
A
#
# COMPACT_ATOMS: atom_id res chain seq x y z
N MET A 1 -33.33 -33.32 22.60
CA MET A 1 -33.45 -32.32 21.50
C MET A 1 -33.10 -30.88 21.91
N LYS A 2 -33.50 -30.37 23.09
CA LYS A 2 -33.20 -28.98 23.50
C LYS A 2 -31.71 -28.69 23.82
N ILE A 3 -30.93 -29.70 24.20
CA ILE A 3 -29.50 -29.54 24.52
C ILE A 3 -28.61 -29.48 23.26
N TYR A 4 -29.03 -30.12 22.15
CA TYR A 4 -28.31 -30.04 20.87
C TYR A 4 -28.47 -28.69 20.18
N CYS A 5 -29.61 -28.00 20.37
CA CYS A 5 -29.82 -26.65 19.84
C CYS A 5 -28.94 -25.61 20.54
N ALA A 6 -28.71 -25.76 21.86
CA ALA A 6 -27.83 -24.86 22.61
C ALA A 6 -26.35 -25.06 22.26
N LEU A 7 -25.92 -26.31 22.00
CA LEU A 7 -24.55 -26.61 21.56
C LEU A 7 -24.30 -26.18 20.10
N LEU A 8 -25.29 -26.31 19.21
CA LEU A 8 -25.20 -25.76 17.85
C LEU A 8 -25.23 -24.23 17.83
N CYS A 9 -26.02 -23.56 18.67
CA CYS A 9 -25.99 -22.11 18.81
C CYS A 9 -24.68 -21.61 19.45
N ALA A 10 -24.09 -22.34 20.41
CA ALA A 10 -22.79 -22.00 20.99
C ALA A 10 -21.64 -22.22 19.99
N LEU A 11 -21.71 -23.25 19.14
CA LEU A 11 -20.75 -23.46 18.04
C LEU A 11 -20.94 -22.43 16.90
N PHE A 12 -22.16 -21.97 16.63
CA PHE A 12 -22.40 -20.89 15.66
C PHE A 12 -21.95 -19.52 16.19
N ILE A 13 -22.13 -19.24 17.48
CA ILE A 13 -21.65 -17.99 18.11
C ILE A 13 -20.12 -18.00 18.28
N ALA A 14 -19.49 -19.17 18.44
CA ALA A 14 -18.03 -19.29 18.43
C ALA A 14 -17.42 -19.18 17.01
N PHE A 15 -18.17 -19.49 15.94
CA PHE A 15 -17.71 -19.29 14.55
C PHE A 15 -18.00 -17.88 14.00
N VAL A 16 -18.94 -17.14 14.60
CA VAL A 16 -19.23 -15.73 14.27
C VAL A 16 -18.24 -14.75 14.95
N ALA A 17 -17.35 -15.23 15.83
CA ALA A 17 -16.36 -14.42 16.53
C ALA A 17 -14.90 -14.57 16.06
N THR A 18 -14.66 -15.28 14.96
CA THR A 18 -13.36 -15.22 14.24
C THR A 18 -13.55 -14.83 12.78
N VAL A 19 -14.43 -13.86 12.52
CA VAL A 19 -14.11 -12.89 11.48
C VAL A 19 -12.93 -12.12 12.06
N GLN A 20 -11.70 -12.60 11.82
CA GLN A 20 -10.57 -11.69 11.91
C GLN A 20 -10.98 -10.46 11.10
N PRO A 21 -10.86 -9.23 11.62
CA PRO A 21 -11.10 -8.05 10.82
C PRO A 21 -10.08 -8.05 9.68
N ALA A 22 -10.41 -8.75 8.60
CA ALA A 22 -9.80 -8.65 7.31
C ALA A 22 -10.28 -7.33 6.75
N LEU A 23 -9.66 -6.24 7.23
CA LEU A 23 -9.65 -4.87 6.72
C LEU A 23 -9.19 -3.93 7.85
N ALA A 24 -7.86 -3.88 8.02
CA ALA A 24 -7.02 -2.77 8.52
C ALA A 24 -6.02 -3.22 9.59
N ASN A 25 -4.75 -3.34 9.20
CA ASN A 25 -3.70 -2.84 10.08
C ASN A 25 -2.41 -2.50 9.34
N PRO A 26 -2.18 -1.22 9.02
CA PRO A 26 -1.03 -0.58 9.62
C PRO A 26 -1.51 0.78 10.09
N SER A 27 -2.14 0.80 11.25
CA SER A 27 -2.28 2.04 12.00
C SER A 27 -1.28 1.99 13.13
N THR A 28 -0.75 3.14 13.49
CA THR A 28 -0.87 3.43 14.90
C THR A 28 -1.94 4.51 15.04
N LYS A 29 -3.14 4.08 15.43
CA LYS A 29 -4.10 4.98 16.10
C LYS A 29 -3.47 5.69 17.30
N ASP A 30 -2.41 5.08 17.82
CA ASP A 30 -1.51 5.59 18.85
C ASP A 30 -0.28 6.27 18.20
N PRO A 31 -0.22 7.61 18.17
CA PRO A 31 0.93 8.31 17.60
C PRO A 31 2.29 7.89 18.21
N GLU A 32 2.29 7.45 19.47
CA GLU A 32 3.50 7.04 20.21
C GLU A 32 4.01 5.65 19.85
N ALA A 33 3.19 4.81 19.21
CA ALA A 33 3.65 3.52 18.72
C ALA A 33 4.46 3.70 17.43
N LEU A 34 5.48 2.84 17.27
CA LEU A 34 6.29 2.78 16.05
C LEU A 34 5.43 2.43 14.83
N LEU A 35 5.78 2.94 13.66
CA LEU A 35 5.19 2.47 12.40
C LEU A 35 5.33 0.93 12.30
N ARG A 36 4.24 0.22 12.02
CA ARG A 36 4.20 -1.25 11.96
C ARG A 36 3.88 -1.76 10.56
N ILE A 37 4.42 -2.93 10.25
CA ILE A 37 4.00 -3.78 9.12
C ILE A 37 2.81 -4.62 9.54
N ARG A 38 1.89 -4.92 8.61
CA ARG A 38 0.69 -5.72 8.91
C ARG A 38 1.10 -7.13 9.38
N PRO A 39 0.48 -7.67 10.44
CA PRO A 39 0.61 -9.09 10.75
C PRO A 39 0.11 -9.93 9.55
N GLY A 40 0.93 -10.87 9.06
CA GLY A 40 0.56 -11.75 7.95
C GLY A 40 0.82 -11.21 6.53
N GLU A 41 1.10 -9.91 6.38
CA GLU A 41 1.57 -9.31 5.12
C GLU A 41 3.05 -8.93 5.24
N ALA A 42 3.89 -9.85 5.72
CA ALA A 42 5.34 -9.70 5.67
C ALA A 42 5.86 -10.25 4.34
N ILE A 43 6.99 -9.72 3.86
CA ILE A 43 7.73 -10.32 2.75
C ILE A 43 7.99 -11.79 3.12
N PRO A 44 7.74 -12.77 2.23
CA PRO A 44 7.95 -14.19 2.51
C PRO A 44 9.36 -14.45 3.09
N GLY A 45 9.42 -15.19 4.21
CA GLY A 45 10.66 -15.46 4.96
C GLY A 45 10.46 -15.39 6.48
N ASP A 46 10.53 -16.54 7.17
CA ASP A 46 10.34 -16.64 8.63
C ASP A 46 11.58 -16.26 9.46
N PHE A 47 12.73 -16.07 8.83
CA PHE A 47 14.01 -16.21 9.54
C PHE A 47 14.32 -15.06 10.52
N LEU A 48 13.78 -13.85 10.31
CA LEU A 48 14.07 -12.69 11.15
C LEU A 48 12.92 -11.68 11.14
N ARG A 49 11.70 -12.05 11.54
CA ARG A 49 10.77 -10.97 11.96
C ARG A 49 11.40 -10.32 13.19
N PRO A 50 11.83 -9.05 13.13
CA PRO A 50 12.16 -8.38 14.35
C PRO A 50 10.87 -8.41 15.16
N ASP A 51 10.98 -8.83 16.41
CA ASP A 51 9.85 -8.77 17.32
C ASP A 51 9.51 -7.29 17.50
N TYR A 52 8.62 -6.78 16.65
CA TYR A 52 8.17 -5.40 16.64
C TYR A 52 7.62 -4.99 18.01
N GLN A 53 7.06 -5.96 18.74
CA GLN A 53 6.62 -5.75 20.11
C GLN A 53 7.83 -5.60 21.04
N ALA A 54 8.88 -6.41 20.91
CA ALA A 54 10.12 -6.23 21.66
C ALA A 54 10.85 -4.92 21.31
N ILE A 55 10.93 -4.52 20.03
CA ILE A 55 11.49 -3.23 19.61
C ILE A 55 10.68 -2.10 20.24
N ASN A 56 9.35 -2.13 20.12
CA ASN A 56 8.49 -1.11 20.71
C ASN A 56 8.64 -1.05 22.24
N GLN A 57 8.70 -2.20 22.93
CA GLN A 57 8.96 -2.25 24.37
C GLN A 57 10.33 -1.67 24.74
N ARG A 58 11.38 -1.97 23.97
CA ARG A 58 12.72 -1.41 24.16
C ARG A 58 12.71 0.10 23.94
N TYR A 59 12.00 0.59 22.92
CA TYR A 59 11.81 2.02 22.66
C TYR A 59 11.10 2.71 23.83
N GLN A 60 9.99 2.17 24.31
CA GLN A 60 9.27 2.74 25.45
C GLN A 60 10.14 2.79 26.73
N ARG A 61 10.93 1.73 26.99
CA ARG A 61 11.89 1.72 28.11
C ARG A 61 12.97 2.80 27.95
N ALA A 62 13.53 2.94 26.74
CA ALA A 62 14.55 3.96 26.46
C ALA A 62 13.97 5.37 26.64
N LYS A 63 12.76 5.61 26.08
CA LYS A 63 12.05 6.88 26.19
C LYS A 63 11.80 7.26 27.65
N ILE A 64 11.20 6.38 28.45
CA ILE A 64 10.94 6.63 29.88
C ILE A 64 12.24 6.97 30.62
N ALA A 65 13.29 6.17 30.44
CA ALA A 65 14.56 6.39 31.13
C ALA A 65 15.23 7.72 30.74
N ILE A 66 15.14 8.11 29.46
CA ILE A 66 15.73 9.35 28.96
C ILE A 66 14.90 10.56 29.37
N ASP A 67 13.57 10.49 29.30
CA ASP A 67 12.67 11.57 29.71
C ASP A 67 12.83 11.85 31.21
N GLU A 68 12.91 10.82 32.08
CA GLU A 68 13.20 11.00 33.51
C GLU A 68 14.52 11.75 33.77
N LEU A 69 15.58 11.39 33.03
CA LEU A 69 16.88 12.04 33.15
C LEU A 69 16.84 13.48 32.60
N TRP A 70 16.13 13.69 31.51
CA TRP A 70 15.95 14.99 30.88
C TRP A 70 15.18 15.95 31.77
N ASP A 71 14.08 15.52 32.39
CA ASP A 71 13.31 16.35 33.31
C ASP A 71 14.15 16.78 34.52
N ARG A 72 14.99 15.89 35.05
CA ARG A 72 15.96 16.23 36.10
C ARG A 72 17.03 17.20 35.61
N ASN A 73 17.48 17.06 34.36
CA ASN A 73 18.43 17.98 33.73
C ASN A 73 17.83 19.40 33.64
N VAL A 74 16.62 19.52 33.10
CA VAL A 74 15.89 20.79 32.97
C VAL A 74 15.64 21.40 34.35
N ALA A 75 15.30 20.58 35.35
CA ALA A 75 15.13 21.03 36.74
C ALA A 75 16.45 21.34 37.47
N LYS A 76 17.62 21.14 36.82
CA LYS A 76 18.97 21.27 37.42
C LYS A 76 19.17 20.43 38.68
N LYS A 77 18.60 19.21 38.70
CA LYS A 77 18.62 18.25 39.82
C LYS A 77 19.46 16.99 39.52
N LEU A 78 20.30 17.02 38.50
CA LEU A 78 21.18 15.89 38.19
C LEU A 78 22.27 15.72 39.26
N THR A 79 22.58 14.46 39.54
CA THR A 79 23.61 14.05 40.51
C THR A 79 24.55 13.01 39.90
N LEU A 80 25.69 12.75 40.51
CA LEU A 80 26.58 11.66 40.07
C LEU A 80 25.91 10.27 40.13
N ALA A 81 24.91 10.08 40.99
CA ALA A 81 24.15 8.83 41.04
C ALA A 81 23.35 8.60 39.75
N ASP A 82 22.91 9.66 39.08
CA ASP A 82 22.19 9.61 37.81
C ASP A 82 23.08 9.11 36.67
N ALA A 83 24.41 9.24 36.78
CA ALA A 83 25.36 8.72 35.80
C ALA A 83 25.22 7.20 35.58
N ARG A 84 24.83 6.45 36.63
CA ARG A 84 24.60 5.00 36.53
C ARG A 84 23.41 4.63 35.63
N LYS A 85 22.48 5.57 35.38
CA LYS A 85 21.31 5.37 34.51
C LYS A 85 21.58 5.72 33.05
N VAL A 86 22.54 6.61 32.78
CA VAL A 86 22.88 7.06 31.43
C VAL A 86 23.46 5.93 30.57
N GLY A 87 24.39 5.13 31.11
CA GLY A 87 24.97 4.00 30.38
C GLY A 87 23.93 2.99 29.88
N PRO A 88 23.02 2.49 30.75
CA PRO A 88 21.90 1.65 30.34
C PRO A 88 20.95 2.31 29.33
N ALA A 89 20.60 3.59 29.52
CA ALA A 89 19.75 4.33 28.58
C ALA A 89 20.41 4.45 27.19
N HIS A 90 21.70 4.74 27.16
CA HIS A 90 22.49 4.80 25.93
C HIS A 90 22.60 3.42 25.25
N LEU A 91 22.81 2.36 26.03
CA LEU A 91 22.81 1.01 25.49
C LEU A 91 21.49 0.70 24.77
N LEU A 92 20.35 1.02 25.39
CA LEU A 92 19.04 0.81 24.77
C LEU A 92 18.90 1.60 23.47
N THR A 93 19.38 2.84 23.40
CA THR A 93 19.33 3.61 22.15
C THR A 93 20.26 3.04 21.07
N GLN A 94 21.44 2.52 21.43
CA GLN A 94 22.32 1.84 20.46
C GLN A 94 21.71 0.54 19.93
N GLN A 95 21.10 -0.27 20.82
CA GLN A 95 20.35 -1.44 20.41
C GLN A 95 19.22 -1.09 19.43
N LEU A 96 18.45 -0.03 19.74
CA LEU A 96 17.39 0.46 18.86
C LEU A 96 17.93 1.05 17.55
N ARG A 97 19.11 1.67 17.53
CA ARG A 97 19.74 2.15 16.28
C ARG A 97 20.10 0.98 15.38
N ARG A 98 20.61 -0.12 15.94
CA ARG A 98 20.84 -1.35 15.18
C ARG A 98 19.55 -1.98 14.68
N ASP A 99 18.49 -1.98 15.50
CA ASP A 99 17.16 -2.42 15.04
C ASP A 99 16.65 -1.54 13.89
N ALA A 100 16.84 -0.22 13.98
CA ALA A 100 16.46 0.73 12.93
C ALA A 100 17.21 0.44 11.62
N GLU A 101 18.53 0.24 11.67
CA GLU A 101 19.33 -0.15 10.51
C GLU A 101 18.88 -1.49 9.95
N PHE A 102 18.57 -2.47 10.81
CA PHE A 102 18.04 -3.75 10.37
C PHE A 102 16.73 -3.61 9.58
N LEU A 103 15.80 -2.81 10.09
CA LEU A 103 14.53 -2.51 9.40
C LEU A 103 14.77 -1.79 8.07
N LYS A 104 15.71 -0.82 8.01
CA LYS A 104 16.06 -0.11 6.77
C LYS A 104 16.65 -1.04 5.71
N LEU A 105 17.53 -1.97 6.11
CA LEU A 105 18.11 -2.98 5.22
C LEU A 105 17.05 -3.94 4.64
N ARG A 106 15.83 -3.94 5.18
CA ARG A 106 14.68 -4.69 4.68
C ARG A 106 13.69 -3.83 3.90
N ALA A 107 14.06 -2.59 3.57
CA ALA A 107 13.19 -1.60 2.94
C ALA A 107 11.92 -1.29 3.76
N GLU A 108 12.01 -1.37 5.10
CA GLU A 108 10.89 -1.10 5.99
C GLU A 108 10.94 0.34 6.49
N ALA A 109 9.91 1.14 6.18
CA ALA A 109 9.85 2.56 6.58
C ALA A 109 9.86 2.74 8.12
N ALA A 110 9.50 1.71 8.88
CA ALA A 110 9.59 1.68 10.34
C ALA A 110 11.02 1.92 10.85
N GLY A 111 12.05 1.48 10.11
CA GLY A 111 13.44 1.74 10.46
C GLY A 111 13.79 3.22 10.37
N TRP A 112 13.21 3.94 9.42
CA TRP A 112 13.38 5.39 9.30
C TRP A 112 12.63 6.15 10.40
N ASP A 113 11.40 5.75 10.74
CA ASP A 113 10.63 6.38 11.83
C ASP A 113 11.35 6.17 13.17
N LEU A 114 11.82 4.95 13.43
CA LEU A 114 12.61 4.66 14.61
C LEU A 114 13.92 5.47 14.65
N ALA A 115 14.64 5.59 13.53
CA ALA A 115 15.87 6.38 13.48
C ALA A 115 15.63 7.86 13.84
N VAL A 116 14.60 8.49 13.27
CA VAL A 116 14.25 9.88 13.57
C VAL A 116 13.87 10.04 15.05
N ARG A 117 13.08 9.12 15.61
CA ARG A 117 12.75 9.12 17.05
C ARG A 117 13.98 8.98 17.93
N LEU A 118 14.97 8.19 17.51
CA LEU A 118 16.22 7.99 18.24
C LEU A 118 17.17 9.19 18.16
N ASP A 119 17.04 10.02 17.13
CA ASP A 119 17.81 11.27 17.03
C ASP A 119 17.31 12.32 18.02
N ASP A 120 15.99 12.43 18.23
CA ASP A 120 15.41 13.24 19.32
C ASP A 120 15.84 12.73 20.70
N LEU A 121 15.67 11.43 20.98
CA LEU A 121 16.11 10.83 22.25
C LEU A 121 17.62 10.98 22.48
N GLY A 122 18.42 10.80 21.42
CA GLY A 122 19.87 10.98 21.45
C GLY A 122 20.29 12.41 21.76
N SER A 123 19.57 13.40 21.22
CA SER A 123 19.81 14.83 21.49
C SER A 123 19.54 15.18 22.96
N ARG A 124 18.41 14.70 23.51
CA ARG A 124 18.09 14.88 24.94
C ARG A 124 19.13 14.23 25.83
N LEU A 125 19.50 12.98 25.54
CA LEU A 125 20.51 12.24 26.30
C LEU A 125 21.87 12.94 26.25
N SER A 126 22.26 13.50 25.10
CA SER A 126 23.50 14.28 24.95
C SER A 126 23.52 15.51 25.86
N GLY A 127 22.39 16.21 26.01
CA GLY A 127 22.27 17.30 26.97
C GLY A 127 22.39 16.85 28.43
N VAL A 128 21.86 15.68 28.79
CA VAL A 128 22.06 15.07 30.13
C VAL A 128 23.53 14.76 30.37
N ILE A 129 24.20 14.15 29.40
CA ILE A 129 25.62 13.76 29.48
C ILE A 129 26.50 14.99 29.72
N ASN A 130 26.29 16.05 28.94
CA ASN A 130 27.04 17.30 29.07
C ASN A 130 26.90 17.91 30.47
N SER A 131 25.72 17.83 31.08
CA SER A 131 25.53 18.30 32.47
C SER A 131 26.25 17.43 33.49
N ILE A 132 26.26 16.10 33.32
CA ILE A 132 26.86 15.17 34.28
C ILE A 132 28.39 15.19 34.24
N ILE A 133 29.00 15.27 33.05
CA ILE A 133 30.47 15.31 32.90
C ILE A 133 31.07 16.52 33.63
N ASN A 134 30.32 17.61 33.72
CA ASN A 134 30.73 18.84 34.39
C ASN A 134 30.49 18.83 35.92
N LEU A 135 29.94 17.74 36.49
CA LEU A 135 29.79 17.62 37.93
C LEU A 135 31.13 17.30 38.63
N PRO A 136 31.42 17.92 39.79
CA PRO A 136 32.61 17.59 40.57
C PRO A 136 32.65 16.11 40.93
N GLY A 137 33.78 15.43 40.70
CA GLY A 137 33.97 14.02 41.05
C GLY A 137 33.52 13.01 39.97
N PHE A 138 33.26 13.46 38.74
CA PHE A 138 32.99 12.55 37.61
C PHE A 138 34.20 11.61 37.34
N PRO A 139 34.00 10.28 37.31
CA PRO A 139 35.10 9.29 37.29
C PRO A 139 35.64 9.00 35.88
N SER A 140 36.18 10.01 35.20
CA SER A 140 36.67 9.90 33.82
C SER A 140 37.77 8.83 33.63
N ASN A 141 38.77 8.79 34.51
CA ASN A 141 39.89 7.84 34.39
C ASN A 141 39.44 6.38 34.50
N VAL A 142 38.53 6.08 35.43
CA VAL A 142 37.98 4.72 35.64
C VAL A 142 37.21 4.25 34.41
N LEU A 143 36.44 5.15 33.79
CA LEU A 143 35.68 4.83 32.58
C LEU A 143 36.62 4.59 31.37
N SER A 144 37.70 5.37 31.25
CA SER A 144 38.69 5.17 30.18
C SER A 144 39.41 3.81 30.29
N GLU A 145 39.84 3.42 31.50
CA GLU A 145 40.42 2.10 31.74
C GLU A 145 39.45 0.96 31.41
N GLN A 146 38.17 1.12 31.77
CA GLN A 146 37.13 0.14 31.45
C GLN A 146 36.95 -0.02 29.93
N ILE A 147 36.88 1.08 29.18
CA ILE A 147 36.76 1.06 27.72
C ILE A 147 37.95 0.32 27.09
N ASN A 148 39.18 0.60 27.55
CA ASN A 148 40.37 -0.08 27.05
C ASN A 148 40.31 -1.59 27.31
N ARG A 149 39.89 -2.00 28.51
CA ARG A 149 39.71 -3.43 28.84
C ARG A 149 38.68 -4.10 27.94
N ASP A 150 37.50 -3.50 27.81
CA ASP A 150 36.41 -4.05 27.01
C ASP A 150 36.79 -4.12 25.52
N THR A 151 37.56 -3.14 25.03
CA THR A 151 38.11 -3.13 23.67
C THR A 151 39.05 -4.30 23.44
N GLN A 152 40.00 -4.55 24.36
CA GLN A 152 40.93 -5.68 24.24
C GLN A 152 40.23 -7.03 24.30
N ILE A 153 39.15 -7.15 25.09
CA ILE A 153 38.30 -8.34 25.12
C ILE A 153 37.61 -8.54 23.76
N GLY A 154 37.03 -7.47 23.20
CA GLY A 154 36.40 -7.50 21.88
C GLY A 154 37.36 -7.90 20.76
N LEU A 155 38.57 -7.33 20.75
CA LEU A 155 39.60 -7.63 19.74
C LEU A 155 39.95 -9.12 19.68
N LYS A 156 39.97 -9.81 20.84
CA LYS A 156 40.25 -11.25 20.90
C LYS A 156 39.14 -12.11 20.26
N ARG A 157 37.92 -11.58 20.13
CA ARG A 157 36.77 -12.27 19.51
C ARG A 157 36.70 -12.08 17.99
N LEU A 158 37.42 -11.11 17.43
CA LEU A 158 37.39 -10.83 15.98
C LEU A 158 37.69 -12.05 15.08
N PRO A 159 38.70 -12.90 15.37
CA PRO A 159 38.96 -14.08 14.53
C PRO A 159 37.80 -15.08 14.50
N GLN A 160 37.07 -15.22 15.61
CA GLN A 160 35.87 -16.06 15.67
C GLN A 160 34.75 -15.47 14.81
N ILE A 161 34.53 -14.15 14.89
CA ILE A 161 33.54 -13.43 14.09
C ILE A 161 33.87 -13.54 12.60
N ASP A 162 35.12 -13.33 12.20
CA ASP A 162 35.59 -13.55 10.84
C ASP A 162 35.30 -14.98 10.36
N GLY A 163 35.52 -15.97 11.24
CA GLY A 163 35.18 -17.37 10.98
C GLY A 163 33.69 -17.60 10.74
N LEU A 164 32.82 -16.94 11.50
CA LEU A 164 31.36 -17.00 11.34
C LEU A 164 30.92 -16.34 10.03
N ILE A 165 31.45 -15.16 9.70
CA ILE A 165 31.16 -14.45 8.44
C ILE A 165 31.58 -15.31 7.24
N LYS A 166 32.77 -15.91 7.26
CA LYS A 166 33.25 -16.80 6.19
C LYS A 166 32.38 -18.05 6.00
N ARG A 167 31.73 -18.53 7.06
CA ARG A 167 30.78 -19.65 7.00
C ARG A 167 29.34 -19.23 6.68
N ASN A 168 29.11 -17.95 6.39
CA ASN A 168 27.78 -17.37 6.18
C ASN A 168 26.84 -17.52 7.38
N GLU A 169 27.39 -17.64 8.60
CA GLU A 169 26.62 -17.71 9.86
C GLU A 169 26.31 -16.30 10.39
N VAL A 170 25.61 -15.50 9.58
CA VAL A 170 25.42 -14.04 9.79
C VAL A 170 24.82 -13.72 11.17
N CYS A 171 23.74 -14.40 11.57
CA CYS A 171 23.07 -14.11 12.84
C CYS A 171 23.97 -14.35 14.06
N ARG A 172 24.86 -15.35 13.99
CA ARG A 172 25.82 -15.61 15.07
C ARG A 172 26.94 -14.58 15.07
N ALA A 173 27.48 -14.23 13.90
CA ALA A 173 28.50 -13.20 13.79
C ALA A 173 27.99 -11.85 14.35
N GLU A 174 26.73 -11.52 14.07
CA GLU A 174 26.08 -10.30 14.56
C GLU A 174 25.77 -10.33 16.05
N GLY A 175 25.35 -11.47 16.60
CA GLY A 175 25.17 -11.62 18.03
C GLY A 175 26.48 -11.36 18.79
N GLU A 176 27.57 -11.95 18.32
CA GLU A 176 28.92 -11.75 18.88
C GLU A 176 29.38 -10.29 18.74
N LEU A 177 29.17 -9.66 17.57
CA LEU A 177 29.47 -8.24 17.36
C LEU A 177 28.62 -7.32 18.24
N ALA A 178 27.32 -7.61 18.37
CA ALA A 178 26.39 -6.83 19.17
C ALA A 178 26.77 -6.86 20.65
N GLU A 179 27.20 -8.01 21.19
CA GLU A 179 27.69 -8.10 22.57
C GLU A 179 28.93 -7.23 22.81
N ILE A 180 29.88 -7.23 21.86
CA ILE A 180 31.08 -6.37 21.95
C ILE A 180 30.67 -4.89 21.92
N VAL A 181 29.87 -4.50 20.93
CA VAL A 181 29.40 -3.12 20.77
C VAL A 181 28.57 -2.68 21.97
N ASP A 182 27.74 -3.55 22.55
CA ASP A 182 26.91 -3.26 23.72
C ASP A 182 27.72 -3.07 24.99
N SER A 183 28.79 -3.85 25.16
CA SER A 183 29.73 -3.67 26.27
C SER A 183 30.42 -2.30 26.16
N LEU A 184 30.90 -1.95 24.97
CA LEU A 184 31.60 -0.68 24.72
C LEU A 184 30.65 0.52 24.88
N SER A 185 29.43 0.43 24.35
CA SER A 185 28.45 1.51 24.29
C SER A 185 28.16 2.13 25.66
N ARG A 186 28.04 1.30 26.70
CA ARG A 186 27.74 1.77 28.07
C ARG A 186 28.73 2.82 28.59
N ASN A 187 29.99 2.72 28.18
CA ASN A 187 31.08 3.53 28.72
C ASN A 187 31.58 4.57 27.70
N THR A 188 31.52 4.28 26.39
CA THR A 188 31.99 5.20 25.34
C THR A 188 31.15 6.47 25.23
N ILE A 189 29.90 6.46 25.73
CA ILE A 189 29.00 7.61 25.71
C ILE A 189 29.54 8.84 26.46
N TRP A 190 30.44 8.63 27.42
CA TRP A 190 31.04 9.70 28.23
C TRP A 190 32.18 10.44 27.54
N PHE A 191 32.64 9.95 26.38
CA PHE A 191 33.78 10.51 25.65
C PHE A 191 33.41 10.82 24.19
N PRO A 192 32.56 11.84 23.95
CA PRO A 192 32.20 12.22 22.58
C PRO A 192 33.43 12.70 21.80
N GLY A 193 33.55 12.30 20.52
CA GLY A 193 34.62 12.75 19.61
C GLY A 193 35.62 11.65 19.21
N THR A 194 36.90 12.02 19.09
CA THR A 194 37.99 11.19 18.51
C THR A 194 38.18 9.83 19.19
N ASN A 195 38.01 9.75 20.52
CA ASN A 195 38.15 8.51 21.28
C ASN A 195 37.05 7.47 20.97
N PHE A 196 35.84 7.93 20.60
CA PHE A 196 34.74 7.06 20.18
C PHE A 196 35.12 6.34 18.88
N ASN A 197 35.54 7.09 17.87
CA ASN A 197 35.91 6.52 16.57
C ASN A 197 37.07 5.53 16.66
N GLU A 198 38.07 5.79 17.50
CA GLU A 198 39.20 4.87 17.69
C GLU A 198 38.79 3.56 18.38
N THR A 199 37.83 3.62 19.30
CA THR A 199 37.32 2.44 20.02
C THR A 199 36.54 1.51 19.09
N TYR A 200 35.74 2.05 18.17
CA TYR A 200 34.89 1.25 17.28
C TYR A 200 35.56 0.86 15.94
N ARG A 201 36.59 1.62 15.50
CA ARG A 201 37.30 1.39 14.23
C ARG A 201 37.72 -0.07 13.99
N PRO A 202 38.25 -0.81 14.98
CA PRO A 202 38.67 -2.20 14.75
C PRO A 202 37.53 -3.14 14.36
N PHE A 203 36.30 -2.84 14.76
CA PHE A 203 35.13 -3.69 14.52
C PHE A 203 34.38 -3.32 13.23
N GLN A 204 34.67 -2.14 12.66
CA GLN A 204 33.93 -1.57 11.54
C GLN A 204 33.89 -2.50 10.31
N ARG A 205 35.03 -3.12 9.96
CA ARG A 205 35.10 -4.07 8.84
C ARG A 205 34.14 -5.24 9.01
N ASN A 206 34.05 -5.80 10.21
CA ASN A 206 33.18 -6.93 10.50
C ASN A 206 31.70 -6.54 10.49
N VAL A 207 31.38 -5.34 10.99
CA VAL A 207 30.03 -4.75 10.90
C VAL A 207 29.63 -4.55 9.44
N GLU A 208 30.50 -3.96 8.62
CA GLU A 208 30.25 -3.76 7.19
C GLU A 208 30.06 -5.09 6.45
N ALA A 209 30.89 -6.08 6.72
CA ALA A 209 30.78 -7.42 6.12
C ALA A 209 29.48 -8.15 6.54
N ALA A 210 29.09 -8.08 7.82
CA ALA A 210 27.83 -8.66 8.28
C ALA A 210 26.61 -7.96 7.64
N ASN A 211 26.63 -6.61 7.57
CA ASN A 211 25.58 -5.83 6.92
C ASN A 211 25.48 -6.15 5.42
N GLN A 212 26.61 -6.38 4.74
CA GLN A 212 26.63 -6.75 3.33
C GLN A 212 25.96 -8.12 3.10
N LEU A 213 26.32 -9.14 3.88
CA LEU A 213 25.67 -10.46 3.80
C LEU A 213 24.16 -10.37 4.08
N ARG A 214 23.75 -9.49 4.99
CA ARG A 214 22.34 -9.24 5.26
C ARG A 214 21.60 -8.58 4.09
N ARG A 215 22.23 -7.61 3.41
CA ARG A 215 21.68 -7.04 2.17
C ARG A 215 21.50 -8.10 1.11
N GLU A 216 22.49 -8.99 0.96
CA GLU A 216 22.42 -10.10 0.01
C GLU A 216 21.27 -11.07 0.34
N GLN A 217 21.08 -11.40 1.62
CA GLN A 217 19.96 -12.23 2.06
C GLN A 217 18.59 -11.55 1.84
N ALA A 218 18.45 -10.28 2.22
CA ALA A 218 17.20 -9.52 2.01
C ALA A 218 16.87 -9.37 0.51
N SER A 219 17.89 -9.09 -0.31
CA SER A 219 17.73 -9.04 -1.77
C SER A 219 17.33 -10.41 -2.34
N LYS A 220 17.85 -11.51 -1.80
CA LYS A 220 17.46 -12.87 -2.23
C LYS A 220 15.97 -13.13 -1.95
N GLU A 221 15.47 -12.79 -0.77
CA GLU A 221 14.05 -12.94 -0.41
C GLU A 221 13.14 -12.08 -1.31
N LEU A 222 13.54 -10.83 -1.56
CA LEU A 222 12.80 -9.96 -2.50
C LEU A 222 12.83 -10.49 -3.93
N LYS A 223 13.94 -11.09 -4.38
CA LYS A 223 14.06 -11.71 -5.70
C LYS A 223 13.08 -12.89 -5.87
N GLU A 224 12.71 -13.59 -4.80
CA GLU A 224 11.66 -14.62 -4.85
C GLU A 224 10.28 -14.00 -5.14
N VAL A 225 10.00 -12.81 -4.60
CA VAL A 225 8.76 -12.06 -4.93
C VAL A 225 8.80 -11.57 -6.37
N VAL A 226 9.94 -11.04 -6.84
CA VAL A 226 10.12 -10.62 -8.24
C VAL A 226 9.91 -11.80 -9.19
N ALA A 227 10.42 -12.99 -8.86
CA ALA A 227 10.24 -14.19 -9.67
C ALA A 227 8.78 -14.67 -9.81
N GLN A 228 7.89 -14.26 -8.90
CA GLN A 228 6.45 -14.52 -8.97
C GLN A 228 5.69 -13.50 -9.83
N SER A 229 6.38 -12.47 -10.33
CA SER A 229 5.76 -11.47 -11.19
C SER A 229 5.33 -12.09 -12.53
N PRO A 230 4.16 -11.73 -13.06
CA PRO A 230 3.73 -12.23 -14.35
C PRO A 230 4.62 -11.67 -15.47
N ASP A 231 4.96 -12.50 -16.45
CA ASP A 231 5.52 -12.03 -17.71
C ASP A 231 4.39 -11.37 -18.53
N LEU A 232 4.34 -10.04 -18.46
CA LEU A 232 3.31 -9.25 -19.15
C LEU A 232 3.45 -9.31 -20.67
N ALA A 233 4.66 -9.49 -21.21
CA ALA A 233 4.87 -9.61 -22.64
C ALA A 233 4.34 -10.96 -23.14
N GLN A 234 4.60 -12.03 -22.40
CA GLN A 234 4.02 -13.35 -22.68
C GLN A 234 2.50 -13.32 -22.56
N LEU A 235 1.93 -12.74 -21.49
CA LEU A 235 0.47 -12.62 -21.35
C LEU A 235 -0.17 -11.86 -22.50
N GLN A 236 0.48 -10.79 -22.99
CA GLN A 236 0.01 -10.04 -24.15
C GLN A 236 0.02 -10.90 -25.43
N ALA A 237 1.07 -11.70 -25.62
CA ALA A 237 1.17 -12.63 -26.74
C ALA A 237 0.10 -13.74 -26.64
N GLU A 238 -0.15 -14.28 -25.44
CA GLU A 238 -1.20 -15.27 -25.18
C GLU A 238 -2.60 -14.73 -25.52
N LEU A 239 -2.93 -13.50 -25.09
CA LEU A 239 -4.21 -12.87 -25.44
C LEU A 239 -4.35 -12.62 -26.95
N THR A 240 -3.26 -12.24 -27.62
CA THR A 240 -3.24 -12.04 -29.08
C THR A 240 -3.43 -13.38 -29.82
N ALA A 241 -2.77 -14.44 -29.36
CA ALA A 241 -2.94 -15.79 -29.91
C ALA A 241 -4.34 -16.35 -29.63
N ALA A 242 -4.93 -16.02 -28.48
CA ALA A 242 -6.32 -16.35 -28.17
C ALA A 242 -7.29 -15.67 -29.16
N ALA A 243 -7.11 -14.38 -29.46
CA ALA A 243 -7.89 -13.70 -30.49
C ALA A 243 -7.81 -14.41 -31.86
N ALA A 244 -6.60 -14.82 -32.27
CA ALA A 244 -6.41 -15.58 -33.51
C ALA A 244 -7.11 -16.95 -33.48
N SER A 245 -7.08 -17.65 -32.34
CA SER A 245 -7.73 -18.95 -32.16
C SER A 245 -9.26 -18.86 -32.17
N ILE A 246 -9.82 -17.79 -31.59
CA ILE A 246 -11.24 -17.44 -31.70
C ILE A 246 -11.63 -17.22 -33.17
N GLY A 247 -10.79 -16.51 -33.93
CA GLY A 247 -11.02 -16.27 -35.35
C GLY A 247 -11.05 -17.54 -36.20
N SER A 248 -10.23 -18.55 -35.87
CA SER A 248 -10.15 -19.80 -36.63
C SER A 248 -11.16 -20.86 -36.19
N SER A 249 -11.39 -21.00 -34.88
CA SER A 249 -12.14 -22.13 -34.30
C SER A 249 -13.36 -21.72 -33.48
N GLY A 250 -13.51 -20.43 -33.15
CA GLY A 250 -14.56 -19.92 -32.26
C GLY A 250 -14.29 -20.11 -30.78
N GLN A 251 -13.19 -20.76 -30.43
CA GLN A 251 -12.76 -20.97 -29.04
C GLN A 251 -11.25 -20.71 -28.90
N ALA A 252 -10.84 -20.33 -27.70
CA ALA A 252 -9.44 -20.21 -27.34
C ALA A 252 -9.20 -20.89 -25.99
N MET A 253 -8.01 -21.48 -25.85
CA MET A 253 -7.58 -22.03 -24.58
C MET A 253 -7.16 -20.89 -23.65
N PHE A 254 -7.77 -20.82 -22.47
CA PHE A 254 -7.41 -19.87 -21.42
C PHE A 254 -7.26 -20.62 -20.10
N GLY A 255 -6.03 -20.69 -19.59
CA GLY A 255 -5.70 -21.65 -18.55
C GLY A 255 -5.93 -23.08 -19.05
N SER A 256 -6.78 -23.83 -18.35
CA SER A 256 -7.15 -25.21 -18.71
C SER A 256 -8.53 -25.34 -19.37
N GLN A 257 -9.16 -24.22 -19.77
CA GLN A 257 -10.52 -24.20 -20.31
C GLN A 257 -10.53 -23.70 -21.76
N MET A 258 -11.39 -24.32 -22.58
CA MET A 258 -11.72 -23.81 -23.91
C MET A 258 -12.89 -22.85 -23.77
N LEU A 259 -12.65 -21.57 -24.04
CA LEU A 259 -13.63 -20.50 -23.88
C LEU A 259 -13.97 -19.89 -25.24
N ALA A 260 -15.24 -19.55 -25.47
CA ALA A 260 -15.61 -18.66 -26.56
C ALA A 260 -15.29 -17.21 -26.19
N GLY A 261 -15.35 -16.29 -27.15
CA GLY A 261 -14.80 -14.95 -26.97
C GLY A 261 -15.48 -14.12 -25.86
N PRO A 262 -16.83 -14.12 -25.70
CA PRO A 262 -17.47 -13.45 -24.58
C PRO A 262 -17.04 -14.00 -23.21
N GLU A 263 -16.87 -15.32 -23.09
CA GLU A 263 -16.40 -15.99 -21.87
C GLU A 263 -14.92 -15.68 -21.60
N LEU A 264 -14.10 -15.58 -22.65
CA LEU A 264 -12.69 -15.20 -22.55
C LEU A 264 -12.55 -13.79 -21.97
N ILE A 265 -13.39 -12.83 -22.38
CA ILE A 265 -13.41 -11.47 -21.82
C ILE A 265 -13.77 -11.49 -20.32
N LEU A 266 -14.74 -12.30 -19.92
CA LEU A 266 -15.13 -12.43 -18.51
C LEU A 266 -14.03 -13.10 -17.67
N ALA A 267 -13.45 -14.20 -18.16
CA ALA A 267 -12.35 -14.89 -17.51
C ALA A 267 -11.12 -13.97 -17.35
N TRP A 268 -10.87 -13.10 -18.34
CA TRP A 268 -9.85 -12.07 -18.23
C TRP A 268 -10.21 -11.01 -17.18
N HIS A 269 -11.44 -10.52 -17.15
CA HIS A 269 -11.91 -9.58 -16.13
C HIS A 269 -11.70 -10.11 -14.70
N GLU A 270 -11.93 -11.40 -14.48
CA GLU A 270 -11.70 -12.07 -13.19
C GLU A 270 -10.21 -12.29 -12.87
N ARG A 271 -9.38 -12.57 -13.89
CA ARG A 271 -7.94 -12.79 -13.73
C ARG A 271 -7.16 -11.48 -13.54
N TRP A 272 -7.63 -10.38 -14.14
CA TRP A 272 -6.90 -9.11 -14.20
C TRP A 272 -6.48 -8.56 -12.83
N PRO A 273 -7.32 -8.51 -11.79
CA PRO A 273 -6.91 -8.01 -10.46
C PRO A 273 -5.70 -8.76 -9.89
N LYS A 274 -5.65 -10.09 -10.07
CA LYS A 274 -4.53 -10.92 -9.59
C LYS A 274 -3.24 -10.63 -10.35
N VAL A 275 -3.32 -10.51 -11.67
CA VAL A 275 -2.17 -10.14 -12.52
C VAL A 275 -1.63 -8.77 -12.12
N GLN A 276 -2.53 -7.80 -11.90
CA GLN A 276 -2.17 -6.45 -11.50
C GLN A 276 -1.51 -6.41 -10.11
N ALA A 277 -2.05 -7.13 -9.13
CA ALA A 277 -1.46 -7.24 -7.80
C ALA A 277 -0.09 -7.93 -7.85
N ALA A 278 0.05 -9.03 -8.57
CA ALA A 278 1.34 -9.72 -8.74
C ALA A 278 2.39 -8.83 -9.44
N ALA A 279 2.03 -8.13 -10.52
CA ALA A 279 2.92 -7.20 -11.20
C ALA A 279 3.34 -6.03 -10.29
N GLN A 280 2.41 -5.50 -9.49
CA GLN A 280 2.70 -4.44 -8.51
C GLN A 280 3.68 -4.93 -7.44
N ARG A 281 3.46 -6.13 -6.87
CA ARG A 281 4.37 -6.73 -5.88
C ARG A 281 5.79 -6.85 -6.43
N GLY A 282 5.90 -7.35 -7.67
CA GLY A 282 7.15 -7.45 -8.41
C GLY A 282 7.91 -6.15 -8.54
N VAL A 283 7.24 -5.12 -9.08
CA VAL A 283 7.84 -3.79 -9.27
C VAL A 283 8.31 -3.21 -7.93
N MET A 284 7.49 -3.32 -6.88
CA MET A 284 7.82 -2.75 -5.57
C MET A 284 8.95 -3.52 -4.88
N ALA A 285 9.02 -4.83 -5.06
CA ALA A 285 10.13 -5.65 -4.59
C ALA A 285 11.44 -5.31 -5.31
N GLN A 286 11.37 -5.06 -6.62
CA GLN A 286 12.52 -4.64 -7.42
C GLN A 286 13.03 -3.24 -7.00
N ILE A 287 12.14 -2.28 -6.75
CA ILE A 287 12.52 -0.97 -6.18
C ILE A 287 13.20 -1.15 -4.82
N ALA A 288 12.68 -2.02 -3.96
CA ALA A 288 13.30 -2.29 -2.67
C ALA A 288 14.72 -2.89 -2.82
N ILE A 289 14.94 -3.83 -3.74
CA ILE A 289 16.26 -4.41 -4.06
C ILE A 289 17.23 -3.31 -4.48
N GLU A 290 16.85 -2.47 -5.44
CA GLU A 290 17.69 -1.39 -5.98
C GLU A 290 18.08 -0.36 -4.90
N ARG A 291 17.23 -0.14 -3.90
CA ARG A 291 17.51 0.78 -2.79
C ARG A 291 18.33 0.17 -1.66
N ILE A 292 18.13 -1.11 -1.36
CA ILE A 292 18.94 -1.84 -0.36
C ILE A 292 20.33 -2.16 -0.91
N ASN A 293 20.43 -2.47 -2.20
CA ASN A 293 21.66 -2.81 -2.90
C ASN A 293 21.81 -1.99 -4.20
N PRO A 294 22.37 -0.76 -4.13
CA PRO A 294 22.53 0.13 -5.28
C PRO A 294 23.42 -0.41 -6.42
N ALA A 295 24.13 -1.52 -6.19
CA ALA A 295 24.92 -2.18 -7.23
C ALA A 295 24.07 -3.08 -8.16
N GLU A 296 22.80 -3.34 -7.81
CA GLU A 296 21.87 -4.10 -8.64
C GLU A 296 21.40 -3.29 -9.85
N GLU A 297 20.99 -4.00 -10.90
CA GLU A 297 20.48 -3.39 -12.12
C GLU A 297 19.15 -2.67 -11.88
N ASN A 298 18.97 -1.50 -12.50
CA ASN A 298 17.74 -0.71 -12.45
C ASN A 298 16.66 -1.31 -13.37
N LEU A 299 16.13 -2.47 -12.97
CA LEU A 299 15.09 -3.20 -13.68
C LEU A 299 13.68 -2.69 -13.36
N SER A 300 13.50 -1.95 -12.27
CA SER A 300 12.20 -1.42 -11.86
C SER A 300 11.58 -0.53 -12.94
N ALA A 301 12.39 0.30 -13.60
CA ALA A 301 11.98 1.14 -14.72
C ALA A 301 11.48 0.31 -15.92
N THR A 302 12.18 -0.78 -16.25
CA THR A 302 11.82 -1.70 -17.33
C THR A 302 10.51 -2.44 -17.02
N MET A 303 10.36 -2.96 -15.80
CA MET A 303 9.13 -3.63 -15.37
C MET A 303 7.93 -2.67 -15.39
N PHE A 304 8.14 -1.43 -14.96
CA PHE A 304 7.13 -0.38 -15.01
C PHE A 304 6.73 -0.04 -16.44
N ALA A 305 7.69 0.14 -17.34
CA ALA A 305 7.43 0.40 -18.77
C ALA A 305 6.67 -0.76 -19.43
N ALA A 306 7.06 -2.00 -19.15
CA ALA A 306 6.38 -3.20 -19.64
C ALA A 306 4.91 -3.23 -19.19
N ARG A 307 4.64 -2.84 -17.94
CA ARG A 307 3.28 -2.74 -17.42
C ARG A 307 2.46 -1.62 -18.04
N GLN A 308 3.05 -0.43 -18.24
CA GLN A 308 2.36 0.67 -18.94
C GLN A 308 1.95 0.23 -20.35
N LYS A 309 2.89 -0.38 -21.06
CA LYS A 309 2.64 -0.90 -22.40
C LYS A 309 1.53 -1.93 -22.40
N PHE A 310 1.57 -2.89 -21.48
CA PHE A 310 0.52 -3.89 -21.33
C PHE A 310 -0.88 -3.27 -21.13
N ILE A 311 -1.01 -2.31 -20.21
CA ILE A 311 -2.29 -1.63 -19.93
C ILE A 311 -2.76 -0.84 -21.17
N ALA A 312 -1.85 -0.16 -21.87
CA ALA A 312 -2.17 0.62 -23.06
C ALA A 312 -2.60 -0.25 -24.26
N ASP A 313 -2.00 -1.44 -24.41
CA ASP A 313 -2.29 -2.37 -25.51
C ASP A 313 -3.57 -3.20 -25.26
N LEU A 314 -3.98 -3.35 -24.00
CA LEU A 314 -5.11 -4.20 -23.59
C LEU A 314 -6.44 -3.87 -24.30
N PRO A 315 -6.90 -2.60 -24.41
CA PRO A 315 -8.14 -2.27 -25.11
C PRO A 315 -8.14 -2.74 -26.57
N LYS A 316 -7.01 -2.59 -27.26
CA LYS A 316 -6.84 -3.01 -28.66
C LYS A 316 -6.95 -4.53 -28.80
N THR A 317 -6.34 -5.28 -27.88
CA THR A 317 -6.40 -6.74 -27.88
C THR A 317 -7.82 -7.24 -27.60
N MET A 318 -8.53 -6.62 -26.66
CA MET A 318 -9.93 -6.98 -26.37
C MET A 318 -10.85 -6.70 -27.57
N ALA A 319 -10.67 -5.58 -28.26
CA ALA A 319 -11.39 -5.29 -29.51
C ALA A 319 -11.05 -6.30 -30.61
N GLY A 320 -9.79 -6.74 -30.70
CA GLY A 320 -9.33 -7.76 -31.64
C GLY A 320 -10.02 -9.12 -31.45
N ILE A 321 -10.31 -9.53 -30.22
CA ILE A 321 -11.07 -10.76 -29.92
C ILE A 321 -12.49 -10.67 -30.54
N ILE A 322 -13.17 -9.55 -30.32
CA ILE A 322 -14.54 -9.34 -30.86
C ILE A 322 -14.51 -9.36 -32.40
N GLN A 323 -13.54 -8.67 -33.01
CA GLN A 323 -13.39 -8.64 -34.47
C GLN A 323 -13.11 -10.03 -35.06
N ALA A 324 -12.23 -10.81 -34.43
CA ALA A 324 -11.90 -12.15 -34.89
C ALA A 324 -13.14 -13.08 -34.86
N ASP A 325 -13.91 -13.03 -33.78
CA ASP A 325 -15.14 -13.83 -33.68
C ASP A 325 -16.22 -13.36 -34.67
N ALA A 326 -16.32 -12.04 -34.87
CA ALA A 326 -17.24 -11.44 -35.82
C ALA A 326 -16.93 -11.86 -37.27
N GLN A 327 -15.66 -12.06 -37.64
CA GLN A 327 -15.29 -12.50 -38.99
C GLN A 327 -15.82 -13.91 -39.31
N ARG A 328 -15.69 -14.85 -38.36
CA ARG A 328 -16.09 -16.25 -38.53
C ARG A 328 -17.59 -16.48 -38.37
N THR A 329 -18.26 -15.74 -37.49
CA THR A 329 -19.66 -15.99 -37.11
C THR A 329 -20.62 -15.73 -38.28
N SER A 330 -21.63 -16.59 -38.47
CA SER A 330 -22.64 -16.39 -39.50
C SER A 330 -23.53 -15.16 -39.21
N GLY A 331 -24.20 -14.60 -40.21
CA GLY A 331 -25.15 -13.49 -39.96
C GLY A 331 -26.29 -13.87 -39.02
N ALA A 332 -26.76 -15.13 -39.08
CA ALA A 332 -27.84 -15.63 -38.22
C ALA A 332 -27.44 -15.70 -36.73
N ASP A 333 -26.18 -16.03 -36.44
CA ASP A 333 -25.69 -16.19 -35.07
C ASP A 333 -25.11 -14.88 -34.48
N ALA A 334 -24.71 -13.94 -35.35
CA ALA A 334 -24.07 -12.69 -34.96
C ALA A 334 -24.93 -11.83 -34.01
N ALA A 335 -26.26 -11.88 -34.16
CA ALA A 335 -27.22 -11.16 -33.32
C ALA A 335 -27.18 -11.58 -31.84
N GLY A 336 -27.11 -12.89 -31.57
CA GLY A 336 -27.00 -13.43 -30.22
C GLY A 336 -25.59 -13.24 -29.64
N LEU A 337 -24.56 -13.38 -30.49
CA LEU A 337 -23.17 -13.13 -30.10
C LEU A 337 -22.94 -11.67 -29.69
N TYR A 338 -23.55 -10.71 -30.40
CA TYR A 338 -23.52 -9.30 -30.06
C TYR A 338 -23.98 -9.04 -28.63
N SER A 339 -25.17 -9.53 -28.25
CA SER A 339 -25.70 -9.33 -26.90
C SER A 339 -24.80 -9.92 -25.81
N ARG A 340 -24.17 -11.07 -26.06
CA ARG A 340 -23.21 -11.67 -25.11
C ARG A 340 -21.96 -10.81 -24.96
N TYR A 341 -21.41 -10.29 -26.06
CA TYR A 341 -20.27 -9.37 -25.99
C TYR A 341 -20.60 -8.07 -25.27
N VAL A 342 -21.77 -7.45 -25.52
CA VAL A 342 -22.19 -6.24 -24.80
C VAL A 342 -22.19 -6.47 -23.29
N ALA A 343 -22.76 -7.61 -22.83
CA ALA A 343 -22.77 -7.96 -21.41
C ALA A 343 -21.35 -8.20 -20.84
N SER A 344 -20.50 -8.98 -21.52
CA SER A 344 -19.14 -9.26 -21.08
C SER A 344 -18.25 -8.00 -21.06
N CYS A 345 -18.34 -7.17 -22.10
CA CYS A 345 -17.60 -5.91 -22.19
C CYS A 345 -18.06 -4.90 -21.13
N ALA A 346 -19.36 -4.85 -20.80
CA ALA A 346 -19.84 -4.00 -19.72
C ALA A 346 -19.23 -4.36 -18.35
N GLN A 347 -19.07 -5.65 -18.06
CA GLN A 347 -18.37 -6.11 -16.84
C GLN A 347 -16.89 -5.70 -16.87
N LEU A 348 -16.20 -5.86 -18.01
CA LEU A 348 -14.82 -5.40 -18.17
C LEU A 348 -14.69 -3.88 -17.93
N CYS A 349 -15.55 -3.08 -18.56
CA CYS A 349 -15.59 -1.62 -18.43
C CYS A 349 -16.04 -1.14 -17.04
N SER A 350 -16.70 -1.99 -16.24
CA SER A 350 -17.20 -1.60 -14.92
C SER A 350 -16.12 -1.34 -13.88
N THR A 351 -14.90 -1.80 -14.16
CA THR A 351 -13.82 -1.82 -13.18
C THR A 351 -12.50 -1.25 -13.71
N GLY A 352 -12.34 -1.06 -15.03
CA GLY A 352 -11.14 -0.50 -15.68
C GLY A 352 -11.27 0.98 -16.11
N PRO A 353 -10.36 1.49 -16.97
CA PRO A 353 -10.48 2.81 -17.59
C PRO A 353 -11.70 2.87 -18.52
N ARG A 354 -12.86 3.18 -17.92
CA ARG A 354 -14.18 3.02 -18.54
C ARG A 354 -14.24 3.61 -19.95
N ARG A 355 -13.80 4.86 -20.11
CA ARG A 355 -13.95 5.60 -21.38
C ARG A 355 -13.02 5.09 -22.49
N GLU A 356 -11.77 4.80 -22.17
CA GLU A 356 -10.78 4.32 -23.15
C GLU A 356 -11.11 2.92 -23.63
N LEU A 357 -11.49 2.03 -22.71
CA LEU A 357 -11.97 0.69 -23.04
C LEU A 357 -13.25 0.75 -23.89
N GLN A 358 -14.25 1.54 -23.49
CA GLN A 358 -15.47 1.68 -24.28
C GLN A 358 -15.19 2.21 -25.69
N ALA A 359 -14.38 3.27 -25.81
CA ALA A 359 -14.04 3.85 -27.11
C ALA A 359 -13.31 2.85 -28.03
N ALA A 360 -12.48 1.97 -27.48
CA ALA A 360 -11.78 0.93 -28.26
C ALA A 360 -12.70 -0.23 -28.68
N LEU A 361 -13.67 -0.61 -27.83
CA LEU A 361 -14.54 -1.77 -28.04
C LEU A 361 -15.74 -1.45 -28.95
N GLU A 362 -16.27 -0.23 -28.88
CA GLU A 362 -17.48 0.18 -29.59
C GLU A 362 -17.44 -0.08 -31.11
N PRO A 363 -16.36 0.23 -31.86
CA PRO A 363 -16.31 -0.03 -33.30
C PRO A 363 -16.39 -1.53 -33.66
N ALA A 364 -15.79 -2.39 -32.83
CA ALA A 364 -15.83 -3.84 -33.03
C ALA A 364 -17.26 -4.37 -32.78
N LEU A 365 -17.94 -3.86 -31.74
CA LEU A 365 -19.33 -4.20 -31.43
C LEU A 365 -20.28 -3.73 -32.54
N GLN A 366 -20.08 -2.54 -33.10
CA GLN A 366 -20.89 -2.02 -34.21
C GLN A 366 -20.77 -2.90 -35.46
N SER A 367 -19.55 -3.34 -35.79
CA SER A 367 -19.31 -4.25 -36.91
C SER A 367 -20.05 -5.58 -36.74
N LEU A 368 -20.09 -6.12 -35.52
CA LEU A 368 -20.82 -7.34 -35.19
C LEU A 368 -22.35 -7.13 -35.24
N ALA A 369 -22.84 -5.99 -34.75
CA ALA A 369 -24.27 -5.63 -34.82
C ALA A 369 -24.77 -5.51 -36.27
N ALA A 370 -23.98 -4.87 -37.14
CA ALA A 370 -24.28 -4.74 -38.55
C ALA A 370 -24.36 -6.11 -39.24
N LYS A 371 -23.40 -7.02 -38.96
CA LYS A 371 -23.43 -8.40 -39.49
C LYS A 371 -24.66 -9.19 -39.04
N GLY A 372 -25.11 -8.98 -37.81
CA GLY A 372 -26.32 -9.60 -37.26
C GLY A 372 -27.64 -8.91 -37.65
N GLY A 373 -27.60 -7.87 -38.49
CA GLY A 373 -28.80 -7.12 -38.89
C GLY A 373 -29.47 -6.32 -37.76
N ARG A 374 -28.74 -6.03 -36.68
CA ARG A 374 -29.26 -5.30 -35.49
C ARG A 374 -28.89 -3.82 -35.45
N GLU A 375 -28.22 -3.31 -36.47
CA GLU A 375 -27.73 -1.93 -36.51
C GLU A 375 -28.84 -0.90 -36.27
N THR A 376 -29.99 -1.06 -36.93
CA THR A 376 -31.15 -0.16 -36.77
C THR A 376 -31.73 -0.21 -35.36
N GLU A 377 -31.82 -1.38 -34.74
CA GLU A 377 -32.27 -1.58 -33.37
C GLU A 377 -31.31 -0.89 -32.38
N VAL A 378 -30.00 -1.12 -32.55
CA VAL A 378 -28.94 -0.52 -31.73
C VAL A 378 -28.97 1.00 -31.84
N VAL A 379 -29.08 1.55 -33.04
CA VAL A 379 -29.18 3.01 -33.27
C VAL A 379 -30.47 3.57 -32.67
N ALA A 380 -31.61 2.89 -32.83
CA ALA A 380 -32.87 3.34 -32.25
C ALA A 380 -32.82 3.37 -30.72
N TYR A 381 -32.30 2.31 -30.11
CA TYR A 381 -32.11 2.24 -28.65
C TYR A 381 -31.10 3.29 -28.18
N ARG A 382 -29.97 3.44 -28.88
CA ARG A 382 -28.98 4.48 -28.60
C ARG A 382 -29.60 5.87 -28.58
N ASN A 383 -30.38 6.21 -29.62
CA ASN A 383 -31.07 7.50 -29.71
C ASN A 383 -32.10 7.70 -28.58
N ALA A 384 -32.71 6.63 -28.07
CA ALA A 384 -33.63 6.69 -26.94
C ALA A 384 -32.90 6.85 -25.59
N THR A 385 -31.75 6.20 -25.40
CA THR A 385 -31.08 6.14 -24.08
C THR A 385 -29.92 7.10 -23.89
N GLU A 386 -29.13 7.41 -24.94
CA GLU A 386 -27.93 8.25 -24.80
C GLU A 386 -28.24 9.69 -24.35
N PRO A 387 -29.25 10.39 -24.90
CA PRO A 387 -29.60 11.72 -24.41
C PRO A 387 -30.02 11.69 -22.93
N LEU A 388 -30.73 10.64 -22.50
CA LEU A 388 -31.13 10.45 -21.10
C LEU A 388 -29.91 10.22 -20.20
N LEU A 389 -29.00 9.32 -20.59
CA LEU A 389 -27.75 9.07 -19.86
C LEU A 389 -26.87 10.31 -19.79
N ALA A 390 -26.74 11.06 -20.88
CA ALA A 390 -25.99 12.30 -20.93
C ALA A 390 -26.58 13.34 -19.96
N TRP A 391 -27.90 13.47 -19.93
CA TRP A 391 -28.61 14.35 -18.99
C TRP A 391 -28.42 13.92 -17.53
N GLN A 392 -28.57 12.63 -17.23
CA GLN A 392 -28.36 12.08 -15.89
C GLN A 392 -26.91 12.32 -15.41
N ARG A 393 -25.93 12.08 -16.27
CA ARG A 393 -24.51 12.36 -15.99
C ARG A 393 -24.24 13.83 -15.73
N LEU A 394 -24.85 14.71 -16.52
CA LEU A 394 -24.74 16.15 -16.31
C LEU A 394 -25.32 16.55 -14.94
N LEU A 395 -26.51 16.04 -14.60
CA LEU A 395 -27.19 16.33 -13.34
C LEU A 395 -26.40 15.78 -12.13
N ALA A 396 -25.92 14.54 -12.22
CA ALA A 396 -25.11 13.90 -11.18
C ALA A 396 -23.83 14.70 -10.91
N ARG A 397 -23.10 15.08 -11.96
CA ARG A 397 -21.89 15.92 -11.85
C ARG A 397 -22.20 17.29 -11.27
N ALA A 398 -23.29 17.95 -11.70
CA ALA A 398 -23.69 19.24 -11.18
C ALA A 398 -24.04 19.18 -9.69
N ARG A 399 -24.78 18.15 -9.27
CA ARG A 399 -25.16 17.92 -7.88
C ARG A 399 -23.95 17.57 -7.01
N ALA A 400 -23.08 16.67 -7.47
CA ALA A 400 -21.84 16.35 -6.76
C ALA A 400 -20.92 17.57 -6.63
N LYS A 401 -20.76 18.38 -7.68
CA LYS A 401 -20.01 19.65 -7.62
C LYS A 401 -20.60 20.63 -6.62
N SER A 402 -21.93 20.69 -6.50
CA SER A 402 -22.61 21.52 -5.50
C SER A 402 -22.31 21.04 -4.07
N LEU A 403 -22.41 19.73 -3.83
CA LEU A 403 -22.12 19.10 -2.54
C LEU A 403 -20.63 19.21 -2.15
N ALA A 404 -19.73 19.13 -3.12
CA ALA A 404 -18.28 19.24 -2.95
C ALA A 404 -17.77 20.69 -2.85
N LYS A 405 -18.63 21.72 -2.93
CA LYS A 405 -18.22 23.13 -3.04
C LYS A 405 -17.25 23.59 -1.93
N ALA A 406 -17.40 23.04 -0.72
CA ALA A 406 -16.56 23.36 0.44
C ALA A 406 -15.60 22.20 0.80
N SER A 407 -15.50 21.18 -0.04
CA SER A 407 -14.77 19.96 0.24
C SER A 407 -13.61 19.79 -0.74
N PRO A 408 -12.35 20.00 -0.33
CA PRO A 408 -11.21 19.75 -1.19
C PRO A 408 -11.07 18.26 -1.53
N PRO A 409 -10.44 17.92 -2.66
CA PRO A 409 -9.93 16.58 -2.89
C PRO A 409 -9.03 16.14 -1.73
N VAL A 410 -9.11 14.88 -1.33
CA VAL A 410 -8.34 14.36 -0.18
C VAL A 410 -6.82 14.53 -0.33
N SER A 411 -6.28 14.44 -1.54
CA SER A 411 -4.85 14.66 -1.83
C SER A 411 -4.40 16.09 -1.53
N ASP A 412 -5.24 17.07 -1.87
CA ASP A 412 -4.96 18.49 -1.70
C ASP A 412 -5.07 18.85 -0.22
N TRP A 413 -6.13 18.37 0.42
CA TRP A 413 -6.29 18.48 1.87
C TRP A 413 -5.08 17.90 2.61
N CYS A 414 -4.68 16.68 2.25
CA CYS A 414 -3.53 15.99 2.83
C CYS A 414 -2.22 16.77 2.63
N THR A 415 -1.99 17.27 1.42
CA THR A 415 -0.82 18.12 1.11
C THR A 415 -0.79 19.36 1.98
N ARG A 416 -1.92 20.08 2.13
CA ARG A 416 -1.98 21.26 3.01
C ARG A 416 -1.71 20.89 4.46
N MET A 417 -2.41 19.88 4.98
CA MET A 417 -2.30 19.50 6.39
C MET A 417 -0.88 19.04 6.74
N LEU A 418 -0.27 18.20 5.90
CA LEU A 418 1.03 17.63 6.19
C LEU A 418 2.21 18.54 5.83
N SER A 419 1.99 19.65 5.11
CA SER A 419 3.04 20.65 4.80
C SER A 419 3.03 21.89 5.71
N THR A 420 1.98 22.13 6.49
CA THR A 420 1.83 23.37 7.28
C THR A 420 2.73 23.41 8.52
N PHE A 421 3.34 22.29 8.91
CA PHE A 421 4.15 22.18 10.13
C PHE A 421 5.62 22.56 9.89
N THR A 422 5.89 23.87 9.87
CA THR A 422 7.20 24.47 9.52
C THR A 422 8.29 24.36 10.59
N GLN A 423 8.01 23.87 11.80
CA GLN A 423 9.04 23.79 12.84
C GLN A 423 9.66 22.40 12.98
N GLN A 424 8.90 21.29 13.02
CA GLN A 424 9.47 19.92 13.18
C GLN A 424 8.58 18.75 12.67
N GLY A 425 7.47 19.00 11.95
CA GLY A 425 6.34 18.05 11.87
C GLY A 425 5.80 17.69 10.49
N THR A 426 6.61 17.68 9.43
CA THR A 426 6.17 17.29 8.09
C THR A 426 6.63 15.87 7.72
N ILE A 427 5.90 15.18 6.85
CA ILE A 427 6.39 14.00 6.11
C ILE A 427 6.63 14.30 4.61
N ILE A 428 6.33 15.53 4.19
CA ILE A 428 6.51 16.02 2.83
C ILE A 428 7.85 16.76 2.76
N PRO A 429 8.77 16.34 1.88
CA PRO A 429 10.03 17.07 1.68
C PRO A 429 9.78 18.50 1.21
N ASP A 430 10.47 19.46 1.84
CA ASP A 430 10.34 20.90 1.54
C ASP A 430 10.59 21.23 0.06
N ALA A 431 11.44 20.44 -0.62
CA ALA A 431 11.76 20.60 -2.03
C ALA A 431 10.60 20.25 -2.97
N ASN A 432 9.73 19.32 -2.58
CA ASN A 432 8.69 18.76 -3.46
C ASN A 432 7.27 19.22 -3.11
N LYS A 433 7.05 19.72 -1.88
CA LYS A 433 5.80 20.34 -1.35
C LYS A 433 4.48 19.63 -1.72
N THR A 434 4.52 18.33 -2.01
CA THR A 434 3.37 17.55 -2.48
C THR A 434 3.34 16.19 -1.79
N ILE A 435 2.14 15.66 -1.55
CA ILE A 435 1.96 14.35 -0.94
C ILE A 435 2.56 13.19 -1.77
N GLY A 436 2.74 13.40 -3.09
CA GLY A 436 3.44 12.48 -3.99
C GLY A 436 4.89 12.18 -3.58
N ALA A 437 5.52 13.05 -2.79
CA ALA A 437 6.87 12.88 -2.28
C ALA A 437 6.93 12.45 -0.81
N ALA A 438 5.81 12.04 -0.21
CA ALA A 438 5.74 11.75 1.22
C ALA A 438 6.71 10.63 1.63
N GLN A 439 7.56 10.93 2.61
CA GLN A 439 8.56 10.03 3.15
C GLN A 439 8.77 10.27 4.65
N VAL A 440 9.35 9.32 5.35
CA VAL A 440 9.70 9.48 6.76
C VAL A 440 10.86 10.47 6.93
N ILE A 441 10.53 11.75 7.10
CA ILE A 441 11.47 12.82 7.53
C ILE A 441 11.21 13.30 8.97
N SER A 442 10.04 12.96 9.53
CA SER A 442 9.66 13.24 10.91
C SER A 442 8.97 12.00 11.51
N SER A 443 8.97 11.90 12.83
CA SER A 443 8.35 10.77 13.53
C SER A 443 6.83 10.85 13.50
N ALA A 444 6.15 9.70 13.47
CA ALA A 444 4.69 9.68 13.39
C ALA A 444 4.02 10.42 14.57
N ASN A 445 4.61 10.41 15.78
CA ASN A 445 4.10 11.17 16.93
C ASN A 445 4.29 12.70 16.82
N ALA A 446 5.21 13.18 15.98
CA ALA A 446 5.32 14.62 15.74
C ALA A 446 4.26 15.10 14.72
N VAL A 447 3.82 14.21 13.83
CA VAL A 447 2.98 14.54 12.67
C VAL A 447 1.50 14.27 12.92
N LEU A 448 1.16 13.12 13.54
CA LEU A 448 -0.23 12.70 13.70
C LEU A 448 -1.01 13.47 14.77
N PRO A 449 -0.48 13.80 15.97
CA PRO A 449 -1.24 14.52 16.99
C PRO A 449 -1.63 15.95 16.62
N PRO A 450 -0.95 16.66 15.70
CA PRO A 450 -1.50 17.91 15.16
C PRO A 450 -2.63 17.70 14.14
N VAL A 451 -2.67 16.53 13.48
CA VAL A 451 -3.64 16.19 12.42
C VAL A 451 -4.90 15.50 12.97
N LEU A 452 -4.77 14.65 14.00
CA LEU A 452 -5.83 13.80 14.56
C LEU A 452 -6.85 14.48 15.51
N PRO A 453 -6.50 15.51 16.31
CA PRO A 453 -7.45 16.27 17.14
C PRO A 453 -7.95 17.55 16.46
N GLN A 454 -7.34 17.98 15.33
CA GLN A 454 -7.86 19.07 14.49
C GLN A 454 -8.61 18.60 13.24
N GLY A 455 -8.47 17.33 12.84
CA GLY A 455 -9.46 16.65 12.01
C GLY A 455 -10.38 15.84 12.92
N PRO A 456 -11.67 16.21 13.09
CA PRO A 456 -12.64 15.70 12.12
C PRO A 456 -13.88 16.60 12.00
N SER A 457 -13.91 17.47 10.99
CA SER A 457 -15.18 18.02 10.48
C SER A 457 -15.07 18.59 9.08
N GLU A 458 -13.88 18.98 8.61
CA GLU A 458 -13.73 19.46 7.23
C GLU A 458 -14.04 18.29 6.28
N PRO A 459 -15.12 18.40 5.48
CA PRO A 459 -15.45 17.36 4.53
C PRO A 459 -14.41 17.32 3.42
N VAL A 460 -14.00 16.14 3.01
CA VAL A 460 -13.11 15.92 1.85
C VAL A 460 -13.84 15.12 0.78
N VAL A 461 -13.28 15.09 -0.42
CA VAL A 461 -13.77 14.27 -1.52
C VAL A 461 -12.77 13.18 -1.87
N PHE A 462 -13.24 11.93 -1.86
CA PHE A 462 -12.55 10.78 -2.43
C PHE A 462 -13.03 10.55 -3.86
N ALA A 463 -12.15 10.06 -4.71
CA ALA A 463 -12.46 9.65 -6.07
C ALA A 463 -12.19 8.15 -6.27
N ASP A 464 -12.77 7.59 -7.34
CA ASP A 464 -12.58 6.19 -7.79
C ASP A 464 -12.84 5.16 -6.68
N LEU A 465 -14.12 5.02 -6.33
CA LEU A 465 -14.60 4.16 -5.26
C LEU A 465 -15.07 2.82 -5.81
N VAL A 466 -14.54 1.74 -5.25
CA VAL A 466 -14.89 0.37 -5.66
C VAL A 466 -15.13 -0.57 -4.47
N PRO A 467 -16.01 -1.59 -4.62
CA PRO A 467 -16.14 -2.72 -3.69
C PRO A 467 -14.82 -3.44 -3.45
N VAL A 468 -14.52 -3.67 -2.16
CA VAL A 468 -13.41 -4.53 -1.75
C VAL A 468 -13.77 -5.99 -1.97
N ASN A 469 -15.02 -6.38 -1.69
CA ASN A 469 -15.54 -7.72 -1.89
C ASN A 469 -17.06 -7.73 -2.04
N SER A 470 -17.63 -8.89 -2.36
CA SER A 470 -19.07 -9.12 -2.52
C SER A 470 -19.88 -9.02 -1.21
N THR A 471 -19.22 -8.89 -0.04
CA THR A 471 -19.90 -8.74 1.26
C THR A 471 -20.24 -7.28 1.62
N GLN A 472 -19.96 -6.32 0.72
CA GLN A 472 -20.57 -4.98 0.59
C GLN A 472 -20.55 -4.00 1.78
N GLN A 473 -19.83 -4.25 2.89
CA GLN A 473 -19.82 -3.27 4.00
C GLN A 473 -18.81 -2.13 3.85
N ARG A 474 -17.81 -2.24 2.96
CA ARG A 474 -16.77 -1.23 2.76
C ARG A 474 -16.34 -1.10 1.30
N TRP A 475 -16.07 0.14 0.93
CA TRP A 475 -15.45 0.56 -0.33
C TRP A 475 -14.03 1.05 -0.12
N VAL A 476 -13.26 0.96 -1.19
CA VAL A 476 -11.91 1.54 -1.26
C VAL A 476 -11.94 2.66 -2.28
N ALA A 477 -11.47 3.83 -1.85
CA ALA A 477 -11.00 4.85 -2.76
C ALA A 477 -9.59 4.44 -3.19
N ARG A 478 -9.40 4.19 -4.49
CA ARG A 478 -8.16 3.62 -5.00
C ARG A 478 -6.96 4.50 -4.69
N TYR A 479 -5.80 3.85 -4.62
CA TYR A 479 -4.55 4.51 -4.34
C TYR A 479 -4.18 5.48 -5.47
N ARG A 480 -3.91 6.73 -5.11
CA ARG A 480 -3.41 7.77 -6.02
C ARG A 480 -2.53 8.76 -5.27
N THR A 481 -1.36 9.08 -5.81
CA THR A 481 -0.45 10.10 -5.25
C THR A 481 -0.21 9.90 -3.74
N ARG A 482 0.07 8.66 -3.34
CA ARG A 482 0.30 8.26 -1.93
C ARG A 482 -0.90 8.33 -1.00
N VAL A 483 -2.10 8.53 -1.52
CA VAL A 483 -3.34 8.59 -0.75
C VAL A 483 -4.29 7.50 -1.19
N PHE A 484 -4.98 6.88 -0.23
CA PHE A 484 -6.12 6.00 -0.50
C PHE A 484 -7.11 6.05 0.66
N GLY A 485 -8.30 5.49 0.47
CA GLY A 485 -9.36 5.58 1.47
C GLY A 485 -10.12 4.29 1.72
N LEU A 486 -10.57 4.07 2.96
CA LEU A 486 -11.66 3.15 3.27
C LEU A 486 -12.93 3.96 3.46
N VAL A 487 -13.97 3.64 2.72
CA VAL A 487 -15.24 4.36 2.72
C VAL A 487 -16.35 3.42 3.13
N ALA A 488 -17.20 3.80 4.08
CA ALA A 488 -18.39 3.02 4.41
C ALA A 488 -19.32 2.93 3.19
N ALA A 489 -19.97 1.78 3.01
CA ALA A 489 -20.98 1.66 1.96
C ALA A 489 -22.24 2.49 2.31
N PRO A 490 -22.98 3.02 1.32
CA PRO A 490 -24.24 3.70 1.45
C PRO A 490 -25.31 2.68 1.86
N PRO A 491 -26.45 3.19 2.35
CA PRO A 491 -27.61 2.36 2.61
C PRO A 491 -28.00 1.54 1.37
N ALA A 492 -28.06 0.22 1.51
CA ALA A 492 -28.35 -0.71 0.42
C ALA A 492 -29.72 -0.41 -0.25
N GLU A 493 -30.71 0.04 0.52
CA GLU A 493 -32.04 0.40 0.01
C GLU A 493 -31.99 1.63 -0.91
N ALA A 494 -31.31 2.70 -0.50
CA ALA A 494 -31.18 3.92 -1.30
C ALA A 494 -30.40 3.66 -2.60
N TRP A 495 -29.33 2.87 -2.50
CA TRP A 495 -28.55 2.47 -3.66
C TRP A 495 -29.35 1.59 -4.63
N LYS A 496 -30.11 0.61 -4.10
CA LYS A 496 -30.97 -0.24 -4.91
C LYS A 496 -32.06 0.57 -5.63
N ALA A 497 -32.70 1.52 -4.95
CA ALA A 497 -33.74 2.35 -5.55
C ALA A 497 -33.24 3.16 -6.78
N GLU A 498 -32.03 3.75 -6.71
CA GLU A 498 -31.46 4.44 -7.86
C GLU A 498 -31.01 3.48 -8.98
N THR A 499 -30.57 2.27 -8.62
CA THR A 499 -30.26 1.23 -9.61
C THR A 499 -31.52 0.78 -10.35
N ASP A 500 -32.61 0.50 -9.64
CA ASP A 500 -33.90 0.11 -10.21
C ASP A 500 -34.47 1.24 -11.09
N ARG A 501 -34.29 2.51 -10.68
CA ARG A 501 -34.64 3.68 -11.50
C ARG A 501 -33.83 3.75 -12.79
N LEU A 502 -32.53 3.48 -12.72
CA LEU A 502 -31.66 3.45 -13.90
C LEU A 502 -32.07 2.31 -14.85
N GLU A 503 -32.43 1.13 -14.33
CA GLU A 503 -32.97 0.03 -15.13
C GLU A 503 -34.21 0.46 -15.92
N GLN A 504 -35.17 1.12 -15.26
CA GLN A 504 -36.39 1.62 -15.91
C GLN A 504 -36.07 2.65 -17.00
N LEU A 505 -35.16 3.60 -16.74
CA LEU A 505 -34.75 4.61 -17.74
C LEU A 505 -34.06 3.98 -18.96
N LEU A 506 -33.36 2.87 -18.76
CA LEU A 506 -32.69 2.11 -19.81
C LEU A 506 -33.59 1.05 -20.45
N LEU A 507 -34.88 0.98 -20.09
CA LEU A 507 -35.81 -0.05 -20.56
C LEU A 507 -35.27 -1.47 -20.32
N ALA A 508 -34.45 -1.63 -19.28
CA ALA A 508 -33.77 -2.86 -18.92
C ALA A 508 -34.62 -3.66 -17.93
N SER A 509 -34.55 -4.98 -18.03
CA SER A 509 -35.17 -5.92 -17.11
C SER A 509 -34.35 -7.22 -17.06
N ALA A 510 -34.79 -8.18 -16.24
CA ALA A 510 -34.20 -9.51 -16.22
C ALA A 510 -34.31 -10.24 -17.57
N GLN A 511 -35.31 -9.88 -18.40
CA GLN A 511 -35.56 -10.48 -19.71
C GLN A 511 -35.07 -9.62 -20.88
N ALA A 512 -34.84 -8.33 -20.66
CA ALA A 512 -34.37 -7.39 -21.68
C ALA A 512 -33.12 -6.65 -21.16
N LEU A 513 -31.94 -7.11 -21.57
CA LEU A 513 -30.69 -6.46 -21.21
C LEU A 513 -30.43 -5.22 -22.09
N PRO A 514 -29.72 -4.19 -21.59
CA PRO A 514 -29.29 -3.08 -22.42
C PRO A 514 -28.50 -3.56 -23.64
N ILE A 515 -28.81 -3.01 -24.82
CA ILE A 515 -28.17 -3.46 -26.06
C ILE A 515 -26.98 -2.59 -26.49
N THR A 516 -26.79 -1.41 -25.91
CA THR A 516 -25.58 -0.59 -26.12
C THR A 516 -24.58 -0.80 -24.99
N LEU A 517 -23.28 -0.71 -25.31
CA LEU A 517 -22.22 -0.86 -24.31
C LEU A 517 -22.28 0.23 -23.23
N ASP A 518 -22.60 1.47 -23.60
CA ASP A 518 -22.69 2.58 -22.65
C ASP A 518 -23.79 2.35 -21.59
N ALA A 519 -25.00 1.97 -22.02
CA ALA A 519 -26.11 1.65 -21.14
C ALA A 519 -25.82 0.40 -20.29
N ALA A 520 -25.27 -0.65 -20.90
CA ALA A 520 -24.87 -1.86 -20.18
C ALA A 520 -23.81 -1.58 -19.10
N THR A 521 -22.85 -0.71 -19.39
CA THR A 521 -21.80 -0.33 -18.43
C THR A 521 -22.35 0.56 -17.31
N ALA A 522 -23.19 1.54 -17.63
CA ALA A 522 -23.85 2.38 -16.62
C ALA A 522 -24.63 1.52 -15.62
N LEU A 523 -25.36 0.51 -16.11
CA LEU A 523 -26.08 -0.42 -15.25
C LEU A 523 -25.17 -1.38 -14.48
N ALA A 524 -24.14 -1.94 -15.13
CA ALA A 524 -23.19 -2.84 -14.47
C ALA A 524 -22.48 -2.16 -13.30
N THR A 525 -22.14 -0.88 -13.47
CA THR A 525 -21.42 -0.09 -12.45
C THR A 525 -22.33 0.36 -11.33
N ALA A 526 -23.58 0.71 -11.64
CA ALA A 526 -24.61 0.92 -10.65
C ALA A 526 -24.82 -0.35 -9.81
N LYS A 527 -24.97 -1.53 -10.44
CA LYS A 527 -25.14 -2.82 -9.74
C LYS A 527 -23.93 -3.26 -8.91
N LEU A 528 -22.73 -2.94 -9.36
CA LEU A 528 -21.49 -3.23 -8.64
C LEU A 528 -21.29 -2.30 -7.44
N GLY A 529 -21.81 -1.07 -7.52
CA GLY A 529 -21.55 -0.03 -6.55
C GLY A 529 -20.19 0.63 -6.78
N ALA A 530 -19.83 0.84 -8.05
CA ALA A 530 -18.64 1.57 -8.43
C ALA A 530 -18.97 3.06 -8.57
N PHE A 531 -18.54 3.87 -7.60
CA PHE A 531 -18.84 5.30 -7.52
C PHE A 531 -17.66 6.14 -8.03
N GLU A 532 -17.96 7.23 -8.74
CA GLU A 532 -16.94 8.17 -9.20
C GLU A 532 -16.33 8.92 -8.01
N SER A 533 -17.13 9.28 -7.00
CA SER A 533 -16.66 9.98 -5.81
C SER A 533 -17.60 9.83 -4.61
N ALA A 534 -17.09 10.16 -3.42
CA ALA A 534 -17.88 10.33 -2.21
C ALA A 534 -17.26 11.42 -1.35
N GLY A 535 -18.10 12.09 -0.57
CA GLY A 535 -17.64 13.17 0.30
C GLY A 535 -18.18 13.07 1.72
N GLY A 536 -17.40 13.59 2.65
CA GLY A 536 -17.75 13.68 4.06
C GLY A 536 -16.51 13.89 4.95
N PRO A 537 -16.70 13.99 6.26
CA PRO A 537 -15.61 14.25 7.21
C PRO A 537 -14.71 13.03 7.37
N ILE A 538 -13.40 13.24 7.45
CA ILE A 538 -12.43 12.18 7.76
C ILE A 538 -12.64 11.71 9.20
N ASP A 539 -12.85 10.41 9.42
CA ASP A 539 -12.96 9.81 10.76
C ASP A 539 -11.60 9.36 11.31
N GLN A 540 -10.68 8.94 10.43
CA GLN A 540 -9.36 8.45 10.84
C GLN A 540 -8.30 8.75 9.78
N VAL A 541 -7.09 9.08 10.23
CA VAL A 541 -5.88 9.19 9.39
C VAL A 541 -4.90 8.10 9.82
N THR A 542 -4.18 7.52 8.87
CA THR A 542 -3.25 6.41 9.12
C THR A 542 -2.07 6.47 8.16
N LEU A 543 -0.84 6.37 8.66
CA LEU A 543 0.38 6.29 7.86
C LEU A 543 0.77 4.83 7.63
N GLU A 544 1.00 4.46 6.37
CA GLU A 544 1.39 3.11 5.96
C GLU A 544 2.75 3.13 5.23
N PRO A 545 3.65 2.15 5.45
CA PRO A 545 4.88 2.03 4.66
C PRO A 545 4.55 1.64 3.22
N LEU A 546 4.89 2.50 2.24
CA LEU A 546 4.41 2.36 0.87
C LEU A 546 4.92 1.08 0.18
N LEU A 547 6.25 0.88 0.17
CA LEU A 547 6.87 -0.25 -0.51
C LEU A 547 6.38 -1.57 0.09
N THR A 548 6.54 -1.74 1.41
CA THR A 548 6.11 -2.97 2.10
C THR A 548 4.65 -3.27 1.84
N ARG A 549 3.76 -2.25 1.94
CA ARG A 549 2.31 -2.42 1.71
C ARG A 549 2.00 -3.02 0.34
N PHE A 550 2.73 -2.63 -0.68
CA PHE A 550 2.49 -3.11 -2.04
C PHE A 550 3.27 -4.37 -2.40
N ILE A 551 4.41 -4.64 -1.77
CA ILE A 551 5.13 -5.94 -1.90
C ILE A 551 4.28 -7.08 -1.32
N THR A 552 3.49 -6.79 -0.29
CA THR A 552 2.71 -7.80 0.44
C THR A 552 1.21 -7.66 0.22
N LEU A 553 0.82 -6.92 -0.84
CA LEU A 553 -0.57 -6.73 -1.22
C LEU A 553 -1.23 -8.08 -1.54
N PRO A 554 -2.26 -8.51 -0.79
CA PRO A 554 -2.99 -9.73 -1.11
C PRO A 554 -3.85 -9.54 -2.36
N ASP A 555 -4.12 -10.62 -3.08
CA ASP A 555 -4.90 -10.61 -4.32
C ASP A 555 -6.31 -10.02 -4.11
N GLU A 556 -6.92 -10.24 -2.94
CA GLU A 556 -8.23 -9.70 -2.57
C GLU A 556 -8.22 -8.17 -2.41
N ALA A 557 -7.04 -7.57 -2.16
CA ALA A 557 -6.87 -6.13 -2.04
C ALA A 557 -6.45 -5.48 -3.38
N ALA A 558 -6.47 -6.23 -4.50
CA ALA A 558 -6.15 -5.70 -5.82
C ALA A 558 -7.02 -4.50 -6.23
N SER A 559 -8.24 -4.38 -5.68
CA SER A 559 -9.13 -3.23 -5.88
C SER A 559 -8.55 -1.90 -5.40
N LEU A 560 -7.54 -1.93 -4.53
CA LEU A 560 -6.76 -0.75 -4.11
C LEU A 560 -5.97 -0.12 -5.27
N LEU A 561 -5.57 -0.92 -6.25
CA LEU A 561 -4.71 -0.46 -7.32
C LEU A 561 -5.54 0.19 -8.44
N PRO A 562 -5.19 1.42 -8.88
CA PRO A 562 -5.79 2.01 -10.08
C PRO A 562 -5.51 1.09 -11.27
N ARG A 563 -6.56 0.74 -12.03
CA ARG A 563 -6.47 -0.26 -13.11
C ARG A 563 -5.87 0.30 -14.41
N ASP A 564 -5.80 1.62 -14.49
CA ASP A 564 -5.44 2.44 -15.65
C ASP A 564 -4.19 3.29 -15.42
N GLU A 565 -3.93 3.65 -14.17
CA GLU A 565 -2.75 4.43 -13.80
C GLU A 565 -1.73 3.58 -13.07
N ILE A 566 -0.46 4.00 -13.13
CA ILE A 566 0.54 3.46 -12.21
C ILE A 566 0.75 4.43 -11.07
N SER A 567 0.64 3.88 -9.86
CA SER A 567 1.28 4.45 -8.67
C SER A 567 2.80 4.50 -8.89
N GLU A 568 3.30 5.68 -9.31
CA GLU A 568 4.68 6.21 -9.18
C GLU A 568 5.84 5.20 -9.10
N SER A 569 6.82 5.28 -10.01
CA SER A 569 8.04 4.43 -9.99
C SER A 569 9.37 5.18 -10.07
N ALA A 570 9.40 6.46 -10.46
CA ALA A 570 10.64 7.22 -10.51
C ALA A 570 10.92 7.89 -9.16
N GLY A 571 12.06 7.59 -8.55
CA GLY A 571 12.54 8.30 -7.34
C GLY A 571 11.87 7.87 -6.03
N MET A 572 11.18 6.73 -5.99
CA MET A 572 10.64 6.20 -4.75
C MET A 572 11.76 5.72 -3.82
N GLU A 573 11.77 6.26 -2.60
CA GLU A 573 12.72 5.89 -1.54
C GLU A 573 12.13 4.81 -0.63
N VAL A 574 12.98 4.06 0.08
CA VAL A 574 12.53 3.07 1.08
C VAL A 574 11.82 3.69 2.29
N SER A 575 12.01 4.97 2.52
CA SER A 575 11.31 5.78 3.52
C SER A 575 9.92 6.24 3.05
N SER A 576 9.51 5.87 1.85
CA SER A 576 8.23 6.28 1.25
C SER A 576 7.01 5.86 2.08
N LEU A 577 6.08 6.79 2.27
CA LEU A 577 4.84 6.60 3.02
C LEU A 577 3.61 6.72 2.13
N ALA A 578 2.57 5.96 2.45
CA ALA A 578 1.20 6.19 2.01
C ALA A 578 0.35 6.70 3.17
N VAL A 579 -0.66 7.50 2.88
CA VAL A 579 -1.65 7.98 3.85
C VAL A 579 -2.99 7.37 3.53
N ARG A 580 -3.51 6.58 4.46
CA ARG A 580 -4.87 6.07 4.42
C ARG A 580 -5.79 6.98 5.22
N PHE A 581 -6.97 7.21 4.67
CA PHE A 581 -8.05 7.90 5.34
C PHE A 581 -9.28 7.00 5.46
N ASP A 582 -9.96 7.04 6.60
CA ASP A 582 -11.21 6.31 6.77
C ASP A 582 -12.38 7.32 6.79
N LEU A 583 -13.34 7.14 5.88
CA LEU A 583 -14.59 7.88 5.77
C LEU A 583 -15.75 6.95 6.16
N LEU A 584 -16.02 6.88 7.46
CA LEU A 584 -17.05 6.02 8.05
C LEU A 584 -18.45 6.65 8.00
N LYS A 585 -18.53 7.97 7.82
CA LYS A 585 -19.80 8.70 7.66
C LYS A 585 -19.84 9.54 6.37
N PRO A 586 -19.85 8.90 5.19
CA PRO A 586 -20.05 9.61 3.93
C PRO A 586 -21.39 10.36 3.94
N GLN A 587 -21.36 11.63 3.53
CA GLN A 587 -22.55 12.48 3.41
C GLN A 587 -23.20 12.39 2.04
N TRP A 588 -22.45 11.92 1.04
CA TRP A 588 -22.97 11.70 -0.31
C TRP A 588 -22.05 10.79 -1.11
N PHE A 589 -22.61 10.17 -2.15
CA PHE A 589 -21.90 9.38 -3.14
C PHE A 589 -22.34 9.79 -4.55
N GLN A 590 -21.40 9.88 -5.48
CA GLN A 590 -21.64 10.16 -6.88
C GLN A 590 -21.39 8.90 -7.71
N HIS A 591 -22.45 8.36 -8.29
CA HIS A 591 -22.35 7.46 -9.44
C HIS A 591 -22.27 8.30 -10.72
N ASP A 592 -21.87 7.71 -11.85
CA ASP A 592 -21.81 8.48 -13.10
C ASP A 592 -23.19 9.04 -13.50
N CYS A 593 -24.28 8.33 -13.17
CA CYS A 593 -25.66 8.69 -13.53
C CYS A 593 -26.50 9.27 -12.38
N PHE A 594 -26.08 9.21 -11.11
CA PHE A 594 -26.91 9.69 -9.99
C PHE A 594 -26.07 10.06 -8.77
N VAL A 595 -26.69 10.71 -7.79
CA VAL A 595 -26.07 11.06 -6.51
C VAL A 595 -26.94 10.57 -5.36
N LEU A 596 -26.34 9.82 -4.46
CA LEU A 596 -26.95 9.37 -3.20
C LEU A 596 -26.60 10.37 -2.09
N VAL A 597 -27.59 10.71 -1.26
CA VAL A 597 -27.41 11.47 -0.01
C VAL A 597 -28.01 10.59 1.09
N PRO A 598 -27.17 9.87 1.87
CA PRO A 598 -27.59 8.90 2.88
C PRO A 598 -28.44 9.45 4.03
#